data_AF-A0A1G1TCP7-F1
#
_entry.id   AF-A0A1G1TCP7-F1
#
_cell.length_a   1.000
_cell.length_b   1.000
_cell.length_c   1.000
_cell.angle_alpha   90.00
_cell.angle_beta   90.00
_cell.angle_gamma   90.00
#
_symmetry.space_group_name_H-M   'P 1'
#
loop_
_entity.id
_entity.type
_entity.pdbx_description
1 polymer ?
#
loop_
_entity_poly.entity_id
_entity_poly.type
_entity_poly.pdbx_seq_one_letter_code
_entity_poly.pdbx_strand_id
1 'polypeptide(L)'
;MEVPDNQLDAGQPLYHEFGLKSDSPEIDFGQLPPELRQEVARPLIQLHYFARYFLKHTPDDAKAPYYEAGNLAAQLRNNRALRELADFFGDYNEWIRELGVNQRRYTAIRAEEMDFNKMVADKTVETGIFSKGITPGYFRDELTKAVGKATLSNPTENEALRWVVKAFEEATSEILDKKLQYS
;
A
#
# COMPACT_ATOMS: atom_id res chain seq x y z
N MET A 1 0.59 36.68 3.22
CA MET A 1 0.99 37.55 2.08
C MET A 1 -0.24 37.67 1.21
N GLU A 2 -0.83 38.86 1.13
CA GLU A 2 -1.92 39.16 0.18
C GLU A 2 -1.31 39.32 -1.21
N VAL A 3 -1.88 38.63 -2.20
CA VAL A 3 -1.47 38.74 -3.59
C VAL A 3 -2.29 39.87 -4.23
N PRO A 4 -1.68 40.85 -4.91
CA PRO A 4 -2.40 41.95 -5.55
C PRO A 4 -3.36 41.47 -6.65
N ASP A 5 -4.52 42.13 -6.75
CA ASP A 5 -5.61 41.84 -7.71
C ASP A 5 -5.23 41.90 -9.21
N ASN A 6 -4.00 42.31 -9.54
CA ASN A 6 -3.54 42.47 -10.92
C ASN A 6 -2.90 41.21 -11.54
N GLN A 7 -2.88 40.07 -10.83
CA GLN A 7 -2.31 38.82 -11.34
C GLN A 7 -3.34 37.83 -11.92
N LEU A 8 -4.63 38.19 -11.94
CA LEU A 8 -5.67 37.40 -12.61
C LEU A 8 -5.74 37.78 -14.09
N ASP A 9 -4.79 37.27 -14.87
CA ASP A 9 -4.77 37.44 -16.32
C ASP A 9 -5.96 36.69 -16.95
N ALA A 10 -6.85 37.42 -17.62
CA ALA A 10 -8.20 36.97 -18.03
C ALA A 10 -8.22 35.90 -19.16
N GLY A 11 -7.09 35.27 -19.47
CA GLY A 11 -6.96 34.23 -20.49
C GLY A 11 -6.09 33.03 -20.10
N GLN A 12 -5.51 33.03 -18.89
CA GLN A 12 -4.66 31.96 -18.37
C GLN A 12 -5.06 31.71 -16.91
N PRO A 13 -6.03 30.82 -16.63
CA PRO A 13 -6.38 30.50 -15.25
C PRO A 13 -5.14 30.04 -14.50
N LEU A 14 -4.75 30.79 -13.48
CA LEU A 14 -3.68 30.43 -12.56
C LEU A 14 -4.23 29.31 -11.67
N TYR A 15 -4.02 28.06 -12.08
CA TYR A 15 -4.36 26.91 -11.26
C TYR A 15 -3.37 26.87 -10.09
N HIS A 16 -3.78 27.41 -8.94
CA HIS A 16 -3.12 27.07 -7.69
C HIS A 16 -3.43 25.60 -7.42
N GLU A 17 -2.44 24.74 -7.65
CA GLU A 17 -2.56 23.33 -7.33
C GLU A 17 -2.65 23.17 -5.82
N PHE A 18 -3.89 23.00 -5.35
CA PHE A 18 -4.15 22.80 -3.94
C PHE A 18 -3.40 21.54 -3.47
N GLY A 19 -2.49 21.72 -2.52
CA GLY A 19 -1.85 20.62 -1.81
C GLY A 19 -0.52 20.10 -2.39
N LEU A 20 0.10 20.76 -3.38
CA LEU A 20 1.45 20.42 -3.84
C LEU A 20 2.46 21.51 -3.45
N LYS A 21 3.65 21.10 -3.00
CA LYS A 21 4.73 22.02 -2.60
C LYS A 21 5.36 22.77 -3.77
N SER A 22 5.39 22.16 -4.94
CA SER A 22 5.99 22.73 -6.15
C SER A 22 5.25 22.27 -7.39
N ASP A 23 5.33 23.08 -8.44
CA ASP A 23 4.85 22.71 -9.78
C ASP A 23 5.83 21.69 -10.38
N SER A 24 5.55 20.42 -10.12
CA SER A 24 6.37 19.28 -10.56
C SER A 24 5.56 18.41 -11.52
N PRO A 25 6.15 17.97 -12.66
CA PRO A 25 5.52 16.98 -13.51
C PRO A 25 5.47 15.58 -12.86
N GLU A 26 6.27 15.35 -11.82
CA GLU A 26 6.27 14.11 -11.03
C GLU A 26 5.69 14.38 -9.64
N ILE A 27 4.63 13.64 -9.30
CA ILE A 27 3.88 13.79 -8.05
C ILE A 27 4.17 12.59 -7.15
N ASP A 28 4.93 12.84 -6.09
CA ASP A 28 5.21 11.91 -5.01
C ASP A 28 4.63 12.39 -3.66
N PHE A 29 4.73 11.56 -2.61
CA PHE A 29 4.31 11.95 -1.26
C PHE A 29 5.18 13.05 -0.65
N GLY A 30 6.38 13.27 -1.18
CA GLY A 30 7.26 14.39 -0.89
C GLY A 30 6.58 15.74 -1.16
N GLN A 31 5.77 15.82 -2.22
CA GLN A 31 5.02 17.00 -2.62
C GLN A 31 3.84 17.35 -1.70
N LEU A 32 3.34 16.41 -0.88
CA LEU A 32 2.23 16.67 0.05
C LEU A 32 2.70 17.44 1.31
N PRO A 33 1.83 18.29 1.90
CA PRO A 33 1.99 18.80 3.26
C PRO A 33 2.15 17.67 4.28
N PRO A 34 2.89 17.86 5.38
CA PRO A 34 3.12 16.81 6.38
C PRO A 34 1.84 16.15 6.88
N GLU A 35 0.78 16.94 7.14
CA GLU A 35 -0.49 16.45 7.68
C GLU A 35 -1.20 15.53 6.67
N LEU A 36 -1.31 15.97 5.42
CA LEU A 36 -1.89 15.18 4.33
C LEU A 36 -1.03 13.96 3.97
N ARG A 37 0.28 14.05 4.14
CA ARG A 37 1.18 12.92 3.91
C ARG A 37 0.85 11.77 4.86
N GLN A 38 0.58 12.04 6.14
CA GLN A 38 0.21 10.98 7.09
C GLN A 38 -1.15 10.37 6.74
N GLU A 39 -2.14 11.20 6.44
CA GLU A 39 -3.51 10.77 6.15
C GLU A 39 -3.63 10.01 4.82
N VAL A 40 -2.81 10.35 3.83
CA VAL A 40 -2.91 9.80 2.46
C VAL A 40 -1.84 8.76 2.19
N ALA A 41 -0.57 9.06 2.47
CA ALA A 41 0.53 8.18 2.06
C ALA A 41 0.51 6.88 2.84
N ARG A 42 0.32 6.92 4.17
CA ARG A 42 0.34 5.71 5.00
C ARG A 42 -0.72 4.69 4.54
N PRO A 43 -2.01 5.02 4.43
CA PRO A 43 -3.01 4.06 3.95
C PRO A 43 -2.74 3.54 2.53
N LEU A 44 -2.27 4.39 1.62
CA LEU A 44 -1.94 3.98 0.25
C LEU A 44 -0.74 3.03 0.20
N ILE A 45 0.30 3.28 1.00
CA ILE A 45 1.47 2.39 1.11
C ILE A 45 1.03 1.05 1.69
N GLN A 46 0.21 1.04 2.75
CA GLN A 46 -0.31 -0.19 3.34
C GLN A 46 -1.14 -0.99 2.34
N LEU A 47 -2.03 -0.32 1.60
CA LEU A 47 -2.85 -0.94 0.56
C LEU A 47 -1.97 -1.54 -0.54
N HIS A 48 -0.96 -0.82 -1.01
CA HIS A 48 -0.05 -1.31 -2.04
C HIS A 48 0.77 -2.52 -1.58
N TYR A 49 1.28 -2.48 -0.35
CA TYR A 49 2.01 -3.58 0.26
C TYR A 49 1.13 -4.82 0.41
N PHE A 50 -0.11 -4.63 0.85
CA PHE A 50 -1.11 -5.68 0.93
C PHE A 50 -1.38 -6.27 -0.46
N ALA A 51 -1.78 -5.44 -1.43
CA ALA A 51 -2.06 -5.88 -2.79
C ALA A 51 -0.89 -6.69 -3.37
N ARG A 52 0.34 -6.19 -3.20
CA ARG A 52 1.55 -6.84 -3.68
C ARG A 52 1.79 -8.20 -3.02
N TYR A 53 1.76 -8.25 -1.70
CA TYR A 53 2.02 -9.50 -0.99
C TYR A 53 0.92 -10.53 -1.23
N PHE A 54 -0.34 -10.08 -1.21
CA PHE A 54 -1.50 -10.94 -1.42
C PHE A 54 -1.49 -11.60 -2.80
N LEU A 55 -1.19 -10.84 -3.85
CA LEU A 55 -1.16 -11.38 -5.21
C LEU A 55 0.08 -12.23 -5.50
N LYS A 56 1.23 -11.94 -4.87
CA LYS A 56 2.53 -12.52 -5.28
C LYS A 56 3.12 -13.55 -4.31
N HIS A 57 2.73 -13.54 -3.04
CA HIS A 57 3.34 -14.38 -2.01
C HIS A 57 2.33 -15.27 -1.29
N THR A 58 1.12 -14.79 -1.03
CA THR A 58 0.07 -15.62 -0.41
C THR A 58 -0.17 -16.96 -1.14
N PRO A 59 -0.14 -17.05 -2.50
CA PRO A 59 -0.30 -18.34 -3.18
C PRO A 59 0.77 -19.38 -2.81
N ASP A 60 1.97 -18.95 -2.46
CA ASP A 60 3.11 -19.80 -2.11
C ASP A 60 3.20 -20.09 -0.60
N ASP A 61 2.42 -19.40 0.22
CA ASP A 61 2.44 -19.47 1.68
C ASP A 61 1.58 -20.60 2.27
N ALA A 62 1.28 -21.64 1.50
CA ALA A 62 0.36 -22.72 1.90
C ALA A 62 0.69 -23.40 3.24
N LYS A 63 1.96 -23.34 3.68
CA LYS A 63 2.47 -23.90 4.95
C LYS A 63 2.79 -22.82 6.01
N ALA A 64 2.50 -21.57 5.73
CA ALA A 64 2.73 -20.49 6.67
C ALA A 64 1.68 -20.55 7.80
N PRO A 65 2.05 -20.27 9.07
CA PRO A 65 1.11 -20.39 10.17
C PRO A 65 -0.15 -19.52 10.01
N TYR A 66 -0.01 -18.30 9.48
CA TYR A 66 -1.17 -17.44 9.22
C TYR A 66 -2.11 -18.03 8.17
N TYR A 67 -1.54 -18.68 7.15
CA TYR A 67 -2.30 -19.28 6.06
C TYR A 67 -3.11 -20.48 6.54
N GLU A 68 -2.49 -21.33 7.37
CA GLU A 68 -3.14 -22.47 8.00
C GLU A 68 -4.22 -22.03 9.00
N ALA A 69 -3.93 -21.01 9.83
CA ALA A 69 -4.88 -20.48 10.82
C ALA A 69 -6.18 -19.94 10.18
N GLY A 70 -6.06 -19.31 9.01
CA GLY A 70 -7.21 -18.83 8.23
C GLY A 70 -7.87 -19.88 7.35
N ASN A 71 -7.32 -21.09 7.26
CA ASN A 71 -7.64 -22.08 6.23
C ASN A 71 -7.70 -21.42 4.82
N LEU A 72 -6.69 -20.59 4.52
CA LEU A 72 -6.76 -19.67 3.37
C LEU A 72 -6.84 -20.42 2.04
N ALA A 73 -6.32 -21.64 1.94
CA ALA A 73 -6.50 -22.48 0.74
C ALA A 73 -7.98 -22.71 0.43
N ALA A 74 -8.79 -23.03 1.43
CA ALA A 74 -10.22 -23.23 1.24
C ALA A 74 -10.94 -21.89 1.03
N GLN A 75 -10.57 -20.87 1.80
CA GLN A 75 -11.21 -19.55 1.71
C GLN A 75 -10.97 -18.91 0.33
N LEU A 76 -9.74 -18.88 -0.17
CA LEU A 76 -9.44 -18.30 -1.49
C LEU A 76 -10.14 -19.01 -2.65
N ARG A 77 -10.44 -20.31 -2.52
CA ARG A 77 -11.19 -21.06 -3.54
C ARG A 77 -12.69 -20.84 -3.48
N ASN A 78 -13.26 -20.82 -2.27
CA ASN A 78 -14.70 -20.93 -2.08
C ASN A 78 -15.38 -19.62 -1.70
N ASN A 79 -14.62 -18.66 -1.16
CA ASN A 79 -15.14 -17.39 -0.69
C ASN A 79 -15.17 -16.38 -1.85
N ARG A 80 -16.35 -15.86 -2.18
CA ARG A 80 -16.49 -14.87 -3.26
C ARG A 80 -15.78 -13.56 -2.92
N ALA A 81 -15.95 -13.05 -1.71
CA ALA A 81 -15.38 -11.77 -1.31
C ALA A 81 -13.84 -11.75 -1.40
N LEU A 82 -13.17 -12.86 -1.06
CA LEU A 82 -11.71 -12.97 -1.21
C LEU A 82 -11.24 -13.11 -2.66
N ARG A 83 -12.07 -13.67 -3.55
CA ARG A 83 -11.78 -13.69 -4.99
C ARG A 83 -11.94 -12.29 -5.59
N GLU A 84 -13.04 -11.60 -5.26
CA GLU A 84 -13.26 -10.21 -5.66
C GLU A 84 -12.17 -9.27 -5.12
N LEU A 85 -11.59 -9.57 -3.95
CA LEU A 85 -10.44 -8.84 -3.44
C LEU A 85 -9.19 -9.00 -4.34
N ALA A 86 -8.95 -10.20 -4.88
CA ALA A 86 -7.84 -10.42 -5.80
C ALA A 86 -8.05 -9.63 -7.11
N ASP A 87 -9.27 -9.63 -7.63
CA ASP A 87 -9.65 -8.86 -8.82
C ASP A 87 -9.49 -7.36 -8.56
N PHE A 88 -9.99 -6.85 -7.43
CA PHE A 88 -9.82 -5.47 -7.01
C PHE A 88 -8.34 -5.07 -6.95
N PHE A 89 -7.45 -5.93 -6.43
CA PHE A 89 -6.02 -5.63 -6.44
C PHE A 89 -5.41 -5.64 -7.85
N GLY A 90 -5.97 -6.41 -8.79
CA GLY A 90 -5.64 -6.30 -10.20
C GLY A 90 -5.96 -4.91 -10.73
N ASP A 91 -7.22 -4.50 -10.62
CA ASP A 91 -7.73 -3.20 -11.08
C ASP A 91 -6.99 -2.03 -10.41
N TYR A 92 -6.71 -2.14 -9.10
CA TYR A 92 -5.92 -1.16 -8.36
C TYR A 92 -4.50 -0.99 -8.95
N ASN A 93 -3.80 -2.09 -9.28
CA ASN A 93 -2.46 -1.98 -9.87
C ASN A 93 -2.51 -1.36 -11.28
N GLU A 94 -3.55 -1.65 -12.05
CA GLU A 94 -3.78 -1.00 -13.36
C GLU A 94 -4.01 0.49 -13.20
N TRP A 95 -4.87 0.89 -12.25
CA TRP A 95 -5.12 2.29 -11.93
C TRP A 95 -3.84 3.05 -11.54
N ILE A 96 -2.99 2.48 -10.67
CA ILE A 96 -1.71 3.13 -10.31
C ILE A 96 -0.79 3.27 -11.54
N ARG A 97 -0.78 2.27 -12.44
CA ARG A 97 -0.01 2.35 -13.69
C ARG A 97 -0.52 3.46 -14.60
N GLU A 98 -1.83 3.60 -14.75
CA GLU A 98 -2.47 4.66 -15.53
C GLU A 98 -2.12 6.04 -14.97
N LEU A 99 -2.13 6.21 -13.65
CA LEU A 99 -1.71 7.46 -13.01
C LEU A 99 -0.24 7.81 -13.30
N GLY A 100 0.63 6.81 -13.51
CA GLY A 100 2.04 6.99 -13.81
C GLY A 100 2.39 7.40 -15.25
N VAL A 101 1.45 7.30 -16.20
CA VAL A 101 1.69 7.59 -17.63
C VAL A 101 1.11 8.93 -18.11
N ASN A 102 0.54 9.72 -17.20
CA ASN A 102 -0.05 11.03 -17.52
C ASN A 102 1.00 12.15 -17.72
N GLN A 103 0.56 13.34 -18.17
CA GLN A 103 1.43 14.52 -18.27
C GLN A 103 2.00 14.93 -16.90
N ARG A 104 1.18 14.78 -15.85
CA ARG A 104 1.59 14.82 -14.44
C ARG A 104 1.55 13.41 -13.91
N ARG A 105 2.74 12.83 -13.71
CA ARG A 105 2.91 11.41 -13.40
C ARG A 105 2.83 11.22 -11.90
N TYR A 106 1.95 10.32 -11.46
CA TYR A 106 2.02 9.81 -10.11
C TYR A 106 3.22 8.86 -9.99
N THR A 107 4.18 9.21 -9.13
CA THR A 107 5.41 8.44 -8.92
C THR A 107 5.58 7.95 -7.49
N ALA A 108 4.69 8.36 -6.57
CA ALA A 108 4.81 8.06 -5.14
C ALA A 108 4.91 6.55 -4.84
N ILE A 109 4.12 5.75 -5.56
CA ILE A 109 4.11 4.29 -5.48
C ILE A 109 4.53 3.71 -6.83
N ARG A 110 5.52 2.83 -6.82
CA ARG A 110 6.01 2.15 -8.03
C ARG A 110 5.17 0.90 -8.29
N ALA A 111 4.26 0.99 -9.26
CA ALA A 111 3.32 -0.08 -9.62
C ALA A 111 4.00 -1.42 -9.96
N GLU A 112 5.14 -1.40 -10.64
CA GLU A 112 5.82 -2.62 -11.11
C GLU A 112 6.92 -3.11 -10.17
N GLU A 113 7.24 -2.35 -9.12
CA GLU A 113 8.31 -2.73 -8.20
C GLU A 113 7.89 -3.97 -7.39
N MET A 114 8.83 -4.90 -7.27
CA MET A 114 8.67 -6.17 -6.57
C MET A 114 9.48 -6.20 -5.27
N ASP A 115 10.50 -5.35 -5.16
CA ASP A 115 11.27 -5.15 -3.96
C ASP A 115 10.54 -4.20 -3.01
N PHE A 116 9.97 -4.73 -1.91
CA PHE A 116 9.27 -3.93 -0.91
C PHE A 116 10.09 -2.73 -0.42
N ASN A 117 11.42 -2.84 -0.40
CA ASN A 117 12.33 -1.79 0.04
C ASN A 117 12.38 -0.57 -0.90
N LYS A 118 11.79 -0.68 -2.11
CA LYS A 118 11.85 0.31 -3.19
C LYS A 118 10.49 0.72 -3.74
N MET A 119 9.39 0.18 -3.19
CA MET A 119 8.05 0.44 -3.72
C MET A 119 7.56 1.87 -3.52
N VAL A 120 8.11 2.58 -2.53
CA VAL A 120 7.76 3.96 -2.21
C VAL A 120 8.90 4.87 -2.68
N ALA A 121 8.61 5.86 -3.52
CA ALA A 121 9.65 6.62 -4.21
C ALA A 121 10.50 7.49 -3.28
N ASP A 122 9.88 8.13 -2.30
CA ASP A 122 10.53 9.05 -1.36
C ASP A 122 11.09 8.34 -0.10
N LYS A 123 10.97 7.01 -0.03
CA LYS A 123 11.42 6.19 1.10
C LYS A 123 12.09 4.91 0.62
N THR A 124 13.41 4.87 0.74
CA THR A 124 14.17 3.62 0.58
C THR A 124 14.43 3.04 1.96
N VAL A 125 14.10 1.77 2.16
CA VAL A 125 14.42 1.06 3.41
C VAL A 125 15.91 0.79 3.46
N GLU A 126 16.57 1.24 4.53
CA GLU A 126 18.00 0.97 4.72
C GLU A 126 18.25 -0.53 4.89
N THR A 127 19.05 -1.07 3.97
CA THR A 127 19.53 -2.45 4.00
C THR A 127 21.03 -2.47 4.28
N GLY A 128 21.48 -3.40 5.13
CA GLY A 128 22.89 -3.52 5.52
C GLY A 128 23.18 -4.89 6.14
N ILE A 129 24.44 -5.14 6.52
CA ILE A 129 24.90 -6.44 7.05
C ILE A 129 24.05 -6.91 8.26
N PHE A 130 23.50 -5.96 9.02
CA PHE A 130 22.65 -6.22 10.19
C PHE A 130 21.15 -5.92 9.99
N SER A 131 20.76 -5.29 8.88
CA SER A 131 19.36 -4.97 8.56
C SER A 131 18.97 -5.59 7.22
N LYS A 132 18.17 -6.66 7.28
CA LYS A 132 17.70 -7.38 6.09
C LYS A 132 16.57 -6.66 5.33
N GLY A 133 16.26 -5.40 5.65
CA GLY A 133 15.14 -4.67 5.05
C GLY A 133 13.79 -5.37 5.27
N ILE A 134 12.88 -5.18 4.32
CA ILE A 134 11.59 -5.86 4.19
C ILE A 134 11.76 -7.00 3.19
N THR A 135 11.67 -8.23 3.68
CA THR A 135 11.68 -9.44 2.85
C THR A 135 10.31 -10.11 2.88
N PRO A 136 9.98 -10.98 1.90
CA PRO A 136 8.75 -11.76 1.98
C PRO A 136 8.65 -12.58 3.28
N GLY A 137 9.77 -13.14 3.75
CA GLY A 137 9.82 -13.85 5.03
C GLY A 137 9.50 -12.96 6.24
N TYR A 138 10.06 -11.74 6.28
CA TYR A 138 9.74 -10.78 7.35
C TYR A 138 8.25 -10.40 7.33
N PHE A 139 7.69 -10.14 6.15
CA PHE A 139 6.27 -9.80 6.00
C PHE A 139 5.39 -10.98 6.47
N ARG A 140 5.69 -12.21 6.06
CA ARG A 140 5.02 -13.43 6.52
C ARG A 140 5.04 -13.58 8.05
N ASP A 141 6.18 -13.26 8.66
CA ASP A 141 6.34 -13.33 10.11
C ASP A 141 5.47 -12.28 10.82
N GLU A 142 5.36 -11.06 10.28
CA GLU A 142 4.44 -10.04 10.79
C GLU A 142 2.97 -10.42 10.58
N LEU A 143 2.60 -11.03 9.45
CA LEU A 143 1.25 -11.60 9.24
C LEU A 143 0.94 -12.69 10.28
N THR A 144 1.90 -13.57 10.55
CA THR A 144 1.76 -14.63 11.56
C THR A 144 1.56 -14.06 12.96
N LYS A 145 2.27 -12.97 13.29
CA LYS A 145 2.08 -12.26 14.56
C LYS A 145 0.72 -11.58 14.64
N ALA A 146 0.29 -10.92 13.57
CA ALA A 146 -0.99 -10.21 13.50
C ALA A 146 -2.18 -11.17 13.75
N VAL A 147 -2.19 -12.34 13.10
CA VAL A 147 -3.25 -13.32 13.35
C VAL A 147 -3.15 -13.96 14.74
N GLY A 148 -1.94 -14.04 15.31
CA GLY A 148 -1.69 -14.62 16.62
C GLY A 148 -2.26 -16.03 16.76
N LYS A 149 -3.23 -16.20 17.66
CA LYS A 149 -3.96 -17.46 17.89
C LYS A 149 -5.35 -17.49 17.24
N ALA A 150 -5.74 -16.43 16.53
CA ALA A 150 -7.06 -16.36 15.91
C ALA A 150 -7.11 -17.30 14.71
N THR A 151 -8.17 -18.10 14.64
CA THR A 151 -8.42 -19.04 13.54
C THR A 151 -9.78 -18.78 12.90
N LEU A 152 -9.91 -19.00 11.60
CA LEU A 152 -11.20 -18.96 10.91
C LEU A 152 -11.82 -20.36 10.86
N SER A 153 -12.92 -20.54 11.59
CA SER A 153 -13.71 -21.78 11.56
C SER A 153 -15.11 -21.49 11.02
N ASN A 154 -15.44 -22.04 9.85
CA ASN A 154 -16.71 -21.83 9.15
C ASN A 154 -17.19 -20.36 9.10
N PRO A 155 -16.32 -19.40 8.70
CA PRO A 155 -16.71 -18.00 8.65
C PRO A 155 -17.71 -17.73 7.52
N THR A 156 -18.51 -16.69 7.69
CA THR A 156 -19.18 -16.01 6.57
C THR A 156 -18.17 -15.35 5.64
N GLU A 157 -18.61 -14.98 4.43
CA GLU A 157 -17.72 -14.33 3.46
C GLU A 157 -17.12 -13.02 4.01
N ASN A 158 -17.94 -12.21 4.67
CA ASN A 158 -17.55 -10.95 5.28
C ASN A 158 -16.59 -11.12 6.46
N GLU A 159 -16.77 -12.16 7.28
CA GLU A 159 -15.86 -12.44 8.40
C GLU A 159 -14.47 -12.84 7.91
N ALA A 160 -14.40 -13.70 6.88
CA ALA A 160 -13.13 -14.08 6.29
C ALA A 160 -12.43 -12.89 5.62
N LEU A 161 -13.17 -12.05 4.87
CA LEU A 161 -12.61 -10.83 4.28
C LEU A 161 -12.06 -9.90 5.37
N ARG A 162 -12.86 -9.59 6.41
CA ARG A 162 -12.43 -8.73 7.51
C ARG A 162 -11.21 -9.28 8.24
N TRP A 163 -11.15 -10.59 8.44
CA TRP A 163 -10.02 -11.24 9.08
C TRP A 163 -8.74 -11.08 8.26
N VAL A 164 -8.81 -11.31 6.94
CA VAL A 164 -7.65 -11.12 6.04
C VAL A 164 -7.23 -9.65 6.02
N VAL A 165 -8.17 -8.73 5.80
CA VAL A 165 -7.88 -7.29 5.75
C VAL A 165 -7.23 -6.81 7.03
N LYS A 166 -7.77 -7.20 8.19
CA LYS A 166 -7.22 -6.84 9.50
C LYS A 166 -5.81 -7.38 9.71
N ALA A 167 -5.55 -8.65 9.35
CA ALA A 167 -4.21 -9.23 9.48
C ALA A 167 -3.18 -8.46 8.63
N PHE A 168 -3.54 -8.07 7.41
CA PHE A 168 -2.66 -7.27 6.55
C PHE A 168 -2.52 -5.83 7.00
N GLU A 169 -3.57 -5.20 7.51
CA GLU A 169 -3.52 -3.85 8.10
C GLU A 169 -2.54 -3.81 9.29
N GLU A 170 -2.64 -4.76 10.20
CA GLU A 170 -1.76 -4.86 11.37
C GLU A 170 -0.31 -5.16 10.95
N ALA A 171 -0.09 -6.14 10.07
CA ALA A 171 1.24 -6.49 9.60
C ALA A 171 1.91 -5.34 8.84
N THR A 172 1.17 -4.66 7.96
CA THR A 172 1.71 -3.51 7.21
C THR A 172 1.97 -2.31 8.12
N SER A 173 1.13 -2.06 9.14
CA SER A 173 1.41 -1.02 10.15
C SER A 173 2.75 -1.25 10.83
N GLU A 174 2.98 -2.48 11.30
CA GLU A 174 4.24 -2.86 11.96
C GLU A 174 5.45 -2.74 11.02
N ILE A 175 5.30 -3.10 9.75
CA ILE A 175 6.34 -2.92 8.72
C ILE A 175 6.64 -1.43 8.54
N LEU A 176 5.62 -0.59 8.39
CA LEU A 176 5.79 0.84 8.14
C LEU A 176 6.45 1.53 9.34
N ASP A 177 6.08 1.16 10.56
CA ASP A 177 6.64 1.75 11.78
C ASP A 177 8.10 1.34 12.00
N LYS A 178 8.42 0.05 11.81
CA LYS A 178 9.76 -0.50 12.11
C LYS A 178 10.75 -0.34 10.98
N LYS A 179 10.31 -0.38 9.72
CA LYS A 179 11.20 -0.46 8.54
C LYS A 179 11.17 0.79 7.69
N LEU A 180 9.98 1.32 7.42
CA LEU A 180 9.84 2.50 6.57
C LEU A 180 9.96 3.81 7.39
N GLN A 181 9.70 3.73 8.70
CA GLN A 181 9.61 4.86 9.62
C GLN A 181 8.77 5.99 9.01
N TYR A 182 7.59 5.60 8.53
CA TYR A 182 6.66 6.51 7.88
C TYR A 182 5.72 7.07 8.95
N SER A 183 6.17 8.19 9.56
CA SER A 183 5.42 8.95 10.57
C SER A 183 4.50 9.94 9.89
#